data_AF-A0A963QFL0-F1
#
_entry.id   AF-A0A963QFL0-F1
#
_cell.length_a   1.000
_cell.length_b   1.000
_cell.length_c   1.000
_cell.angle_alpha   90.00
_cell.angle_beta   90.00
_cell.angle_gamma   90.00
#
_symmetry.space_group_name_H-M   'P 1'
#
loop_
_entity.id
_entity.type
_entity.pdbx_description
1 polymer ?
#
loop_
_entity_poly.entity_id
_entity_poly.type
_entity_poly.pdbx_seq_one_letter_code
_entity_poly.pdbx_strand_id
1 'polypeptide(L)'
;MADKSLDIEAIRARYRQERERRLTPAGTDQYRFAEGELAGLDADPYAPPPAPRAALDEELDLLAIGAGLGGLQLGAELRRKRIDNFRILDVAADFGGTWYWNR
;
A
#
# COMPACT_ATOMS: atom_id res chain seq x y z
N MET A 1 -31.76 24.67 31.86
CA MET A 1 -30.89 24.37 30.71
C MET A 1 -30.74 22.86 30.66
N ALA A 2 -31.19 22.20 29.59
CA ALA A 2 -31.15 20.73 29.53
C ALA A 2 -29.69 20.25 29.51
N ASP A 3 -29.36 19.35 30.42
CA ASP A 3 -28.09 18.62 30.43
C ASP A 3 -27.97 17.86 29.11
N LYS A 4 -27.05 18.31 28.25
CA LYS A 4 -26.74 17.66 26.97
C LYS A 4 -25.68 16.59 27.20
N SER A 5 -25.89 15.71 28.16
CA SER A 5 -25.03 14.54 28.33
C SER A 5 -25.22 13.62 27.12
N LEU A 6 -24.12 13.31 26.44
CA LEU A 6 -24.10 12.38 25.30
C LEU A 6 -24.53 10.98 25.75
N ASP A 7 -25.56 10.42 25.11
CA ASP A 7 -25.93 9.02 25.29
C ASP A 7 -24.98 8.11 24.49
N ILE A 8 -23.91 7.68 25.16
CA ILE A 8 -22.89 6.82 24.59
C ILE A 8 -23.44 5.45 24.19
N GLU A 9 -24.44 4.92 24.91
CA GLU A 9 -24.99 3.61 24.63
C GLU A 9 -25.88 3.62 23.40
N ALA A 10 -26.69 4.65 23.20
CA ALA A 10 -27.45 4.84 21.97
C ALA A 10 -26.52 4.98 20.75
N ILE A 11 -25.40 5.70 20.87
CA ILE A 11 -24.40 5.84 19.80
C ILE A 11 -23.78 4.48 19.46
N ARG A 12 -23.34 3.73 20.48
CA ARG A 12 -22.77 2.38 20.29
C ARG A 12 -23.79 1.42 19.67
N ALA A 13 -25.05 1.49 20.09
CA ALA A 13 -26.12 0.68 19.51
C ALA A 13 -26.32 0.98 18.03
N ARG A 14 -26.31 2.27 17.64
CA ARG A 14 -26.38 2.67 16.24
C ARG A 14 -25.17 2.18 15.45
N TYR A 15 -23.95 2.29 15.98
CA TYR A 15 -22.74 1.76 15.33
C TYR A 15 -22.81 0.25 15.11
N ARG A 16 -23.31 -0.51 16.09
CA ARG A 16 -23.54 -1.97 15.93
C ARG A 16 -24.54 -2.24 14.82
N GLN A 17 -25.71 -1.61 14.85
CA GLN A 17 -26.73 -1.79 13.82
C GLN A 17 -26.20 -1.47 12.42
N GLU A 18 -25.44 -0.39 12.28
CA GLU A 18 -24.80 0.01 11.04
C GLU A 18 -23.72 -1.00 10.59
N ARG A 19 -22.90 -1.51 11.51
CA ARG A 19 -21.92 -2.56 11.21
C ARG A 19 -22.60 -3.83 10.70
N GLU A 20 -23.63 -4.32 11.40
CA GLU A 20 -24.34 -5.55 11.02
C GLU A 20 -24.95 -5.47 9.62
N ARG A 21 -25.40 -4.29 9.18
CA ARG A 21 -25.90 -4.07 7.80
C ARG A 21 -24.85 -4.30 6.71
N ARG A 22 -23.56 -4.15 7.03
CA ARG A 22 -22.44 -4.22 6.07
C ARG A 22 -21.64 -5.51 6.18
N LEU A 23 -21.90 -6.33 7.19
CA LEU A 23 -21.24 -7.61 7.32
C LEU A 23 -21.82 -8.60 6.32
N THR A 24 -20.94 -9.16 5.51
CA THR A 24 -21.24 -10.26 4.60
C THR A 24 -20.48 -11.52 5.03
N PRO A 25 -21.07 -12.72 4.94
CA PRO A 25 -20.34 -13.97 5.11
C PRO A 25 -19.17 -14.14 4.13
N ALA A 26 -19.25 -13.51 2.95
CA ALA A 26 -18.20 -13.58 1.92
C ALA A 26 -16.90 -12.86 2.31
N GLY A 27 -16.91 -11.99 3.34
CA GLY A 27 -15.73 -11.25 3.76
C GLY A 27 -15.07 -10.47 2.61
N THR A 28 -13.77 -10.69 2.40
CA THR A 28 -13.00 -10.06 1.32
C THR A 28 -13.28 -10.66 -0.06
N ASP A 29 -13.87 -11.84 -0.14
CA ASP A 29 -14.13 -12.56 -1.40
C ASP A 29 -15.28 -11.92 -2.19
N GLN A 30 -15.94 -10.91 -1.62
CA GLN A 30 -16.87 -10.05 -2.35
C GLN A 30 -16.18 -9.15 -3.39
N TYR A 31 -14.85 -9.03 -3.34
CA TYR A 31 -14.04 -8.24 -4.27
C TYR A 31 -13.30 -9.12 -5.26
N ARG A 32 -12.93 -8.52 -6.39
CA ARG A 32 -12.11 -9.16 -7.43
C ARG A 32 -10.77 -8.43 -7.52
N PHE A 33 -9.70 -9.19 -7.68
CA PHE A 33 -8.39 -8.62 -7.99
C PHE A 33 -8.38 -8.02 -9.41
N ALA A 34 -7.58 -6.99 -9.61
CA ALA A 34 -7.36 -6.35 -10.91
C ALA A 34 -6.40 -7.21 -11.74
N GLU A 35 -6.83 -8.42 -12.10
CA GLU A 35 -6.04 -9.43 -12.80
C GLU A 35 -6.77 -9.93 -14.05
N GLY A 36 -6.06 -10.67 -14.91
CA GLY A 36 -6.61 -11.22 -16.15
C GLY A 36 -7.14 -10.13 -17.07
N GLU A 37 -8.42 -10.20 -17.43
CA GLU A 37 -9.10 -9.18 -18.24
C GLU A 37 -9.10 -7.78 -17.59
N LEU A 38 -8.95 -7.71 -16.26
CA LEU A 38 -8.92 -6.46 -15.50
C LEU A 38 -7.49 -5.96 -15.20
N ALA A 39 -6.45 -6.67 -15.66
CA ALA A 39 -5.05 -6.32 -15.35
C ALA A 39 -4.66 -4.91 -15.82
N GLY A 40 -5.31 -4.38 -16.85
CA GLY A 40 -5.10 -3.00 -17.30
C GLY A 40 -5.47 -1.93 -16.27
N LEU A 41 -6.27 -2.27 -15.25
CA LEU A 41 -6.63 -1.35 -14.16
C LEU A 41 -5.51 -1.19 -13.13
N ASP A 42 -4.54 -2.11 -13.08
CA ASP A 42 -3.39 -2.10 -12.16
C ASP A 42 -2.10 -1.61 -12.85
N ALA A 43 -2.17 -1.25 -14.14
CA ALA A 43 -1.03 -0.73 -14.87
C ALA A 43 -0.60 0.65 -14.35
N ASP A 44 0.71 0.91 -14.33
CA ASP A 44 1.26 2.22 -13.95
C ASP A 44 0.89 3.30 -14.98
N PRO A 45 -0.02 4.24 -14.64
CA PRO A 45 -0.47 5.25 -15.60
C PRO A 45 0.52 6.42 -15.71
N TYR A 46 1.51 6.50 -14.84
CA TYR A 46 2.50 7.59 -14.80
C TYR A 46 3.87 7.15 -15.32
N ALA A 47 4.07 5.85 -15.55
CA ALA A 47 5.30 5.31 -16.10
C ALA A 47 5.55 5.84 -17.52
N PRO A 48 6.72 6.43 -17.79
CA PRO A 48 7.16 6.59 -19.17
C PRO A 48 7.43 5.21 -19.81
N PRO A 49 7.52 5.13 -21.15
CA PRO A 49 7.96 3.91 -21.80
C PRO A 49 9.28 3.40 -21.19
N PRO A 50 9.39 2.11 -20.87
CA PRO A 50 10.57 1.59 -20.19
C PRO A 50 11.80 1.77 -21.09
N ALA A 51 12.84 2.41 -20.55
CA ALA A 51 14.12 2.48 -21.21
C ALA A 51 14.76 1.08 -21.28
N PRO A 52 15.32 0.66 -22.42
CA PRO A 52 16.02 -0.61 -22.51
C PRO A 52 17.16 -0.68 -21.50
N ARG A 53 17.13 -1.68 -20.62
CA ARG A 53 18.21 -1.99 -19.69
C ARG A 53 18.42 -3.50 -19.59
N ALA A 54 19.62 -3.93 -19.25
CA ALA A 54 19.89 -5.33 -18.94
C ALA A 54 19.11 -5.76 -17.68
N ALA A 55 18.81 -7.07 -17.62
CA ALA A 55 18.43 -7.71 -16.38
C ALA A 55 19.56 -7.60 -15.35
N LEU A 56 19.19 -7.60 -14.08
CA LEU A 56 20.14 -7.52 -12.97
C LEU A 56 20.15 -8.89 -12.30
N ASP A 57 21.34 -9.44 -12.15
CA ASP A 57 21.62 -10.71 -11.48
C ASP A 57 22.69 -10.41 -10.42
N GLU A 58 22.27 -10.39 -9.15
CA GLU A 58 23.05 -9.87 -8.03
C GLU A 58 22.76 -10.68 -6.76
N GLU A 59 23.80 -10.93 -5.97
CA GLU A 59 23.68 -11.48 -4.63
C GLU A 59 23.73 -10.34 -3.60
N LEU A 60 22.61 -10.11 -2.91
CA LEU A 60 22.43 -9.00 -1.98
C LEU A 60 22.31 -9.51 -0.55
N ASP A 61 22.86 -8.76 0.42
CA ASP A 61 22.61 -9.03 1.84
C ASP A 61 21.14 -8.77 2.19
N LEU A 62 20.51 -7.83 1.48
CA LEU A 62 19.10 -7.46 1.66
C LEU A 62 18.46 -6.92 0.37
N LEU A 63 17.25 -7.41 0.07
CA LEU A 63 16.34 -6.83 -0.92
C LEU A 63 15.12 -6.24 -0.20
N ALA A 64 14.91 -4.93 -0.36
CA ALA A 64 13.71 -4.24 0.10
C ALA A 64 12.69 -4.15 -1.04
N ILE A 65 11.47 -4.61 -0.80
CA ILE A 65 10.37 -4.52 -1.77
C ILE A 65 9.47 -3.34 -1.37
N GLY A 66 9.32 -2.39 -2.29
CA GLY A 66 8.60 -1.12 -2.11
C GLY A 66 9.54 0.06 -1.87
N ALA A 67 9.49 1.04 -2.77
CA ALA A 67 10.21 2.30 -2.79
C ALA A 67 9.33 3.48 -2.33
N GLY A 68 8.33 3.20 -1.49
CA GLY A 68 7.61 4.20 -0.70
C GLY A 68 8.42 4.70 0.49
N LEU A 69 7.80 5.54 1.33
CA LEU A 69 8.47 6.13 2.51
C LEU A 69 9.11 5.08 3.42
N GLY A 70 8.45 3.93 3.63
CA GLY A 70 9.00 2.84 4.46
C GLY A 70 10.29 2.26 3.90
N GLY A 71 10.33 1.92 2.61
CA GLY A 71 11.53 1.38 1.96
C GLY A 71 12.65 2.41 1.85
N LEU A 72 12.32 3.68 1.61
CA LEU A 72 13.28 4.78 1.61
C LEU A 72 13.90 5.01 3.00
N GLN A 73 13.09 4.98 4.06
CA GLN A 73 13.59 5.07 5.43
C GLN A 73 14.47 3.87 5.79
N LEU A 74 14.07 2.65 5.40
CA LEU A 74 14.90 1.45 5.56
C LEU A 74 16.26 1.63 4.86
N GLY A 75 16.27 2.05 3.59
CA GLY A 75 17.50 2.31 2.85
C GLY A 75 18.39 3.37 3.51
N ALA A 76 17.80 4.45 4.03
CA ALA A 76 18.54 5.47 4.78
C ALA A 76 19.16 4.89 6.07
N GLU A 77 18.44 4.07 6.82
CA GLU A 77 18.94 3.41 8.04
C GLU A 77 20.05 2.40 7.75
N LEU A 78 19.93 1.61 6.67
CA LEU A 78 20.98 0.69 6.24
C LEU A 78 22.29 1.43 5.94
N ARG A 79 22.20 2.53 5.17
CA ARG A 79 23.36 3.39 4.89
C ARG A 79 23.96 4.01 6.15
N ARG A 80 23.13 4.50 7.09
CA ARG A 80 23.61 5.02 8.40
C ARG A 80 24.37 3.96 9.21
N LYS A 81 23.95 2.71 9.09
CA LYS A 81 24.60 1.55 9.73
C LYS A 81 25.76 0.96 8.92
N ARG A 82 26.11 1.58 7.78
CA ARG A 82 27.18 1.12 6.86
C ARG A 82 26.91 -0.27 6.28
N ILE A 83 25.63 -0.59 6.07
CA ILE A 83 25.20 -1.74 5.29
C ILE A 83 24.91 -1.20 3.89
N ASP A 84 25.77 -1.57 2.94
CA ASP A 84 25.76 -0.98 1.58
C ASP A 84 25.34 -1.99 0.49
N ASN A 85 25.43 -3.30 0.77
CA ASN A 85 25.04 -4.35 -0.16
C ASN A 85 23.52 -4.63 -0.09
N PHE A 86 22.72 -3.65 -0.50
CA PHE A 86 21.28 -3.79 -0.55
C PHE A 86 20.67 -3.09 -1.77
N ARG A 87 19.43 -3.46 -2.09
CA ARG A 87 18.64 -2.80 -3.14
C ARG A 87 17.21 -2.58 -2.68
N ILE A 88 16.61 -1.49 -3.19
CA ILE A 88 15.17 -1.25 -3.12
C ILE A 88 14.59 -1.52 -4.51
N LEU A 89 13.56 -2.35 -4.59
CA LEU A 89 12.83 -2.70 -5.80
C LEU A 89 11.37 -2.30 -5.65
N ASP A 90 10.80 -1.62 -6.64
CA ASP A 90 9.38 -1.31 -6.71
C ASP A 90 8.86 -1.62 -8.12
N VAL A 91 7.56 -1.88 -8.21
CA VAL A 91 6.84 -1.99 -9.48
C VAL A 91 6.50 -0.59 -10.04
N ALA A 92 6.43 0.43 -9.19
CA ALA A 92 6.31 1.83 -9.59
C ALA A 92 7.52 2.27 -10.42
N ALA A 93 7.28 3.10 -11.44
CA ALA A 93 8.38 3.62 -12.26
C ALA A 93 9.25 4.68 -11.54
N ASP A 94 8.82 5.18 -10.38
CA ASP A 94 9.59 6.13 -9.55
C ASP A 94 9.26 5.94 -8.04
N PHE A 95 9.96 6.67 -7.19
CA PHE A 95 9.78 6.65 -5.74
C PHE A 95 8.44 7.22 -5.30
N GLY A 96 7.95 6.76 -4.15
CA GLY A 96 6.83 7.40 -3.43
C GLY A 96 5.79 6.44 -2.88
N GLY A 97 5.69 5.22 -3.44
CA GLY A 97 4.68 4.24 -3.04
C GLY A 97 3.28 4.84 -3.16
N THR A 98 2.50 4.85 -2.08
CA THR A 98 1.15 5.47 -2.07
C THR A 98 1.10 6.85 -2.73
N TRP A 99 2.11 7.70 -2.50
CA TRP A 99 2.18 9.07 -3.03
C TRP A 99 2.55 9.13 -4.52
N TYR A 100 3.14 8.07 -5.06
CA TYR A 100 3.38 7.93 -6.50
C TYR A 100 2.10 7.53 -7.22
N TRP A 101 1.40 6.52 -6.69
CA TRP A 101 0.23 5.88 -7.31
C TRP A 101 -1.06 6.72 -7.22
N ASN A 102 -1.23 7.50 -6.15
CA ASN A 102 -2.47 8.22 -5.88
C ASN A 102 -2.26 9.73 -6.08
N ARG A 103 -2.36 10.18 -7.32
CA ARG A 103 -2.23 11.60 -7.69
C ARG A 103 -3.60 12.23 -7.97
#